data_AF-A0A3D2IVS9-F1
#
_entry.id   AF-A0A3D2IVS9-F1
#
_cell.length_a   1.000
_cell.length_b   1.000
_cell.length_c   1.000
_cell.angle_alpha   90.00
_cell.angle_beta   90.00
_cell.angle_gamma   90.00
#
_symmetry.space_group_name_H-M   'P 1'
#
loop_
_entity.id
_entity.type
_entity.pdbx_description
1 polymer ?
#
loop_
_entity_poly.entity_id
_entity_poly.type
_entity_poly.pdbx_seq_one_letter_code
_entity_poly.pdbx_strand_id
1 'polypeptide(L)'
;MMKMDSLSNVALKSTILKISSLTLAIAAISACTAMATGADSQVSNTQTTTNSTAITLGNSAMSSGTNDTVAIGNMANAGLNSATAVGGQANAAGLGSTAIGWQSKATAERAQAFGHLADASGVRSTAVGEAAAAQGANSVALGNKSMAGGMNSIAIGNGAMAAKNNQVVLGNVGQVQSSTAAQSGTVRIVTIDDNGTLGTMMVDYYKKSAK
;
A
#
# COMPACT_ATOMS: atom_id res chain seq x y z
N MET A 1 24.99 -78.50 -43.45
CA MET A 1 26.14 -77.59 -43.21
C MET A 1 26.00 -76.46 -44.23
N MET A 2 25.75 -75.18 -43.97
CA MET A 2 25.76 -74.27 -42.80
C MET A 2 24.61 -73.26 -43.03
N LYS A 3 23.70 -73.07 -42.07
CA LYS A 3 23.64 -72.00 -41.05
C LYS A 3 23.04 -70.68 -41.56
N MET A 4 21.80 -70.42 -41.12
CA MET A 4 21.20 -69.09 -40.94
C MET A 4 22.15 -68.23 -40.11
N ASP A 5 22.29 -66.96 -40.51
CA ASP A 5 22.67 -65.73 -39.76
C ASP A 5 22.97 -64.72 -40.89
N SER A 6 22.24 -63.64 -41.18
CA SER A 6 21.72 -62.63 -40.27
C SER A 6 20.77 -61.70 -41.05
N LEU A 7 19.48 -61.76 -40.75
CA LEU A 7 18.62 -60.57 -40.82
C LEU A 7 18.94 -59.69 -39.60
N SER A 8 20.20 -59.25 -39.47
CA SER A 8 20.58 -58.29 -38.44
C SER A 8 20.31 -56.91 -38.99
N ASN A 9 19.08 -56.45 -38.75
CA ASN A 9 18.88 -55.09 -38.28
C ASN A 9 19.57 -54.03 -39.16
N VAL A 10 19.03 -53.77 -40.35
CA VAL A 10 19.04 -52.41 -40.91
C VAL A 10 18.12 -51.58 -40.03
N ALA A 11 18.53 -51.44 -38.76
CA ALA A 11 18.01 -50.50 -37.81
C ALA A 11 18.29 -49.15 -38.45
N LEU A 12 17.20 -48.48 -38.82
CA LEU A 12 17.11 -47.04 -38.99
C LEU A 12 18.06 -46.40 -37.98
N LYS A 13 19.27 -46.03 -38.42
CA LYS A 13 20.34 -45.63 -37.51
C LYS A 13 19.88 -44.28 -36.96
N SER A 14 19.34 -44.30 -35.73
CA SER A 14 18.79 -43.20 -34.97
C SER A 14 19.88 -42.18 -34.59
N THR A 15 20.56 -41.68 -35.60
CA THR A 15 21.73 -40.83 -35.47
C THR A 15 21.21 -39.40 -35.44
N ILE A 16 20.92 -38.98 -34.21
CA ILE A 16 20.96 -37.60 -33.73
C ILE A 16 19.70 -36.77 -34.07
N LEU A 17 18.57 -37.18 -33.50
CA LEU A 17 17.69 -36.21 -32.84
C LEU A 17 17.47 -36.64 -31.38
N LYS A 18 18.57 -36.89 -30.66
CA LYS A 18 18.57 -36.88 -29.19
C LYS A 18 18.69 -35.43 -28.73
N ILE A 19 17.69 -34.62 -29.04
CA ILE A 19 17.34 -33.51 -28.16
C ILE A 19 16.72 -34.23 -26.96
N SER A 20 17.55 -34.55 -25.97
CA SER A 20 17.04 -35.05 -24.70
C SER A 20 15.94 -34.09 -24.28
N SER A 21 14.79 -34.60 -23.85
CA SER A 21 13.72 -33.80 -23.25
C SER A 21 14.23 -32.85 -22.15
N LEU A 22 15.42 -33.12 -21.61
CA LEU A 22 16.18 -32.27 -20.70
C LEU A 22 16.67 -30.94 -21.31
N THR A 23 17.04 -30.89 -22.60
CA THR A 23 17.52 -29.67 -23.28
C THR A 23 16.37 -28.75 -23.69
N LEU A 24 15.21 -29.33 -24.05
CA LEU A 24 14.00 -28.56 -24.33
C LEU A 24 13.37 -28.00 -23.04
N ALA A 25 13.51 -28.72 -21.92
CA ALA A 25 13.11 -28.22 -20.60
C ALA A 25 13.98 -27.04 -20.14
N ILE A 26 15.28 -27.01 -20.48
CA ILE A 26 16.17 -25.88 -20.16
C ILE A 26 15.87 -24.67 -21.07
N ALA A 27 15.52 -24.88 -22.34
CA ALA A 27 15.12 -23.80 -23.26
C ALA A 27 13.74 -23.19 -22.94
N ALA A 28 12.80 -23.98 -22.41
CA ALA A 28 11.47 -23.50 -22.00
C ALA A 28 11.48 -22.68 -20.70
N ILE A 29 12.56 -22.74 -19.92
CA ILE A 29 12.74 -21.91 -18.71
C ILE A 29 13.32 -20.51 -19.06
N SER A 30 13.80 -20.31 -20.29
CA SER A 30 14.50 -19.07 -20.70
C SER A 30 13.66 -18.05 -21.49
N ALA A 31 12.34 -18.21 -21.60
CA ALA A 31 11.50 -17.31 -22.39
C ALA A 31 10.79 -16.19 -21.58
N CYS A 32 11.03 -16.06 -20.27
CA CYS A 32 10.57 -14.90 -19.50
C CYS A 32 11.74 -13.92 -19.27
N THR A 33 12.23 -13.30 -20.34
CA THR A 33 13.21 -12.21 -20.28
C THR A 33 12.71 -10.98 -21.03
N ALA A 34 11.75 -10.29 -20.40
CA ALA A 34 11.44 -8.87 -20.56
C ALA A 34 10.24 -8.63 -19.63
N MET A 35 10.42 -8.12 -18.41
CA MET A 35 10.53 -6.69 -18.14
C MET A 35 11.32 -6.43 -16.83
N ALA A 36 12.08 -5.33 -16.83
CA ALA A 36 12.94 -4.77 -15.78
C ALA A 36 14.40 -5.26 -15.72
N THR A 37 15.21 -4.74 -16.64
CA THR A 37 16.68 -4.75 -16.57
C THR A 37 17.18 -3.85 -15.44
N GLY A 38 17.48 -4.46 -14.30
CA GLY A 38 18.26 -3.91 -13.19
C GLY A 38 18.65 -5.07 -12.28
N ALA A 39 19.91 -5.15 -11.84
CA ALA A 39 20.47 -6.31 -11.14
C ALA A 39 19.76 -6.68 -9.80
N ASP A 40 18.87 -5.83 -9.30
CA ASP A 40 18.09 -6.02 -8.07
C ASP A 40 16.65 -6.55 -8.28
N SER A 41 16.22 -6.75 -9.53
CA SER A 41 14.85 -7.19 -9.84
C SER A 41 14.71 -8.72 -9.79
N GLN A 42 14.72 -9.27 -8.58
CA GLN A 42 14.38 -10.67 -8.33
C GLN A 42 12.87 -10.85 -8.49
N VAL A 43 12.42 -11.23 -9.70
CA VAL A 43 11.14 -11.94 -9.86
C VAL A 43 11.40 -13.35 -9.34
N SER A 44 11.16 -13.60 -8.05
CA SER A 44 11.38 -14.91 -7.45
C SER A 44 10.36 -15.91 -8.02
N ASN A 45 10.75 -16.65 -9.05
CA ASN A 45 9.98 -17.80 -9.53
C ASN A 45 10.26 -19.07 -8.70
N THR A 46 10.63 -18.93 -7.42
CA THR A 46 10.43 -20.02 -6.45
C THR A 46 9.04 -19.86 -5.85
N GLN A 47 8.01 -19.94 -6.69
CA GLN A 47 6.63 -19.90 -6.24
C GLN A 47 6.26 -21.28 -5.69
N THR A 48 6.55 -21.52 -4.41
CA THR A 48 6.00 -22.65 -3.66
C THR A 48 4.57 -22.35 -3.21
N THR A 49 3.68 -21.95 -4.13
CA THR A 49 2.30 -21.61 -3.76
C THR A 49 1.30 -22.51 -4.45
N THR A 50 0.84 -23.50 -3.71
CA THR A 50 -0.42 -24.19 -3.96
C THR A 50 -1.56 -23.16 -3.81
N ASN A 51 -2.19 -22.75 -4.93
CA ASN A 51 -3.41 -21.91 -4.98
C ASN A 51 -3.33 -20.43 -4.53
N SER A 52 -2.24 -19.69 -4.80
CA SER A 52 -2.10 -18.31 -4.30
C SER A 52 -2.14 -17.24 -5.41
N THR A 53 -3.11 -16.32 -5.35
CA THR A 53 -3.22 -15.10 -6.19
C THR A 53 -2.19 -14.01 -5.80
N ALA A 54 -1.04 -14.42 -5.25
CA ALA A 54 -0.04 -13.51 -4.70
C ALA A 54 0.91 -12.95 -5.77
N ILE A 55 1.28 -11.66 -5.65
CA ILE A 55 2.32 -11.00 -6.43
C ILE A 55 3.49 -10.66 -5.49
N THR A 56 4.69 -11.14 -5.79
CA THR A 56 5.90 -10.84 -5.01
C THR A 56 7.05 -10.44 -5.94
N LEU A 57 7.57 -9.22 -5.78
CA LEU A 57 8.63 -8.67 -6.63
C LEU A 57 9.66 -7.88 -5.81
N GLY A 58 10.94 -8.20 -5.95
CA GLY A 58 12.05 -7.48 -5.30
C GLY A 58 12.86 -8.35 -4.34
N ASN A 59 14.12 -7.98 -4.12
CA ASN A 59 15.01 -8.73 -3.24
C ASN A 59 14.42 -8.86 -1.82
N SER A 60 14.24 -10.09 -1.34
CA SER A 60 13.66 -10.41 -0.02
C SER A 60 12.24 -9.87 0.22
N ALA A 61 11.47 -9.58 -0.85
CA ALA A 61 10.04 -9.30 -0.72
C ALA A 61 9.29 -10.54 -0.22
N MET A 62 8.26 -10.34 0.60
CA MET A 62 7.51 -11.40 1.28
C MET A 62 6.01 -11.19 1.15
N SER A 63 5.32 -12.24 0.67
CA SER A 63 3.86 -12.34 0.64
C SER A 63 3.45 -13.53 1.50
N SER A 64 3.13 -13.26 2.78
CA SER A 64 2.87 -14.29 3.79
C SER A 64 1.41 -14.72 3.91
N GLY A 65 0.48 -13.91 3.36
CA GLY A 65 -0.93 -14.29 3.28
C GLY A 65 -1.16 -15.44 2.30
N THR A 66 -2.22 -16.22 2.55
CA THR A 66 -2.62 -17.37 1.72
C THR A 66 -3.43 -16.96 0.49
N ASN A 67 -3.89 -15.70 0.39
CA ASN A 67 -4.71 -15.20 -0.71
C ASN A 67 -4.57 -13.68 -0.91
N ASP A 68 -4.58 -13.23 -2.17
CA ASP A 68 -4.69 -11.85 -2.66
C ASP A 68 -3.64 -10.86 -2.11
N THR A 69 -2.42 -11.33 -1.88
CA THR A 69 -1.34 -10.46 -1.37
C THR A 69 -0.47 -9.87 -2.47
N VAL A 70 -0.04 -8.62 -2.31
CA VAL A 70 0.91 -7.96 -3.24
C VAL A 70 2.07 -7.39 -2.46
N ALA A 71 3.30 -7.82 -2.73
CA ALA A 71 4.53 -7.27 -2.14
C ALA A 71 5.52 -6.88 -3.25
N ILE A 72 5.77 -5.59 -3.42
CA ILE A 72 6.64 -5.05 -4.48
C ILE A 72 7.67 -4.10 -3.87
N GLY A 73 8.95 -4.44 -3.94
CA GLY A 73 10.07 -3.65 -3.43
C GLY A 73 11.04 -4.49 -2.59
N ASN A 74 12.29 -4.04 -2.46
CA ASN A 74 13.27 -4.72 -1.60
C ASN A 74 12.74 -4.78 -0.15
N MET A 75 12.67 -5.99 0.42
CA MET A 75 12.14 -6.24 1.78
C MET A 75 10.68 -5.77 2.00
N ALA A 76 9.88 -5.59 0.94
CA ALA A 76 8.45 -5.31 1.09
C ALA A 76 7.74 -6.52 1.72
N ASN A 77 6.82 -6.29 2.66
CA ASN A 77 6.11 -7.34 3.40
C ASN A 77 4.59 -7.14 3.33
N ALA A 78 3.90 -8.03 2.62
CA ALA A 78 2.46 -8.22 2.70
C ALA A 78 2.16 -9.40 3.64
N GLY A 79 1.92 -9.10 4.92
CA GLY A 79 2.00 -10.08 6.00
C GLY A 79 0.78 -11.00 6.15
N LEU A 80 -0.40 -10.57 5.72
CA LEU A 80 -1.67 -11.30 5.89
C LEU A 80 -2.51 -11.23 4.61
N ASN A 81 -3.64 -11.96 4.58
CA ASN A 81 -4.52 -12.03 3.40
C ASN A 81 -4.99 -10.65 2.95
N SER A 82 -5.08 -10.47 1.64
CA SER A 82 -5.49 -9.21 0.99
C SER A 82 -4.60 -8.01 1.32
N ALA A 83 -3.38 -8.22 1.83
CA ALA A 83 -2.45 -7.14 2.13
C ALA A 83 -1.67 -6.69 0.89
N THR A 84 -1.45 -5.38 0.75
CA THR A 84 -0.67 -4.80 -0.36
C THR A 84 0.46 -3.93 0.19
N ALA A 85 1.71 -4.31 -0.07
CA ALA A 85 2.92 -3.55 0.26
C ALA A 85 3.67 -3.17 -1.01
N VAL A 86 3.85 -1.86 -1.26
CA VAL A 86 4.56 -1.35 -2.44
C VAL A 86 5.57 -0.29 -2.03
N GLY A 87 6.86 -0.58 -2.20
CA GLY A 87 7.99 0.26 -1.79
C GLY A 87 9.03 -0.55 -1.02
N GLY A 88 10.29 -0.08 -1.04
CA GLY A 88 11.34 -0.72 -0.25
C GLY A 88 10.98 -0.70 1.24
N GLN A 89 11.05 -1.85 1.91
CA GLN A 89 10.70 -2.02 3.33
C GLN A 89 9.28 -1.60 3.69
N ALA A 90 8.37 -1.47 2.71
CA ALA A 90 6.95 -1.24 2.97
C ALA A 90 6.38 -2.45 3.73
N ASN A 91 5.56 -2.21 4.76
CA ASN A 91 5.07 -3.24 5.66
C ASN A 91 3.55 -3.15 5.85
N ALA A 92 2.81 -3.93 5.06
CA ALA A 92 1.39 -4.14 5.21
C ALA A 92 1.16 -5.42 6.03
N ALA A 93 1.32 -5.33 7.35
CA ALA A 93 1.26 -6.48 8.27
C ALA A 93 -0.17 -6.85 8.70
N GLY A 94 -1.13 -5.93 8.56
CA GLY A 94 -2.52 -6.17 8.94
C GLY A 94 -3.33 -6.91 7.88
N LEU A 95 -4.41 -7.58 8.30
CA LEU A 95 -5.38 -8.20 7.39
C LEU A 95 -6.04 -7.13 6.52
N GLY A 96 -6.01 -7.27 5.19
CA GLY A 96 -6.56 -6.29 4.26
C GLY A 96 -5.91 -4.90 4.34
N SER A 97 -4.67 -4.83 4.84
CA SER A 97 -3.93 -3.57 4.98
C SER A 97 -3.21 -3.18 3.69
N THR A 98 -2.98 -1.88 3.50
CA THR A 98 -2.22 -1.37 2.35
C THR A 98 -1.13 -0.44 2.83
N ALA A 99 0.11 -0.67 2.42
CA ALA A 99 1.27 0.17 2.70
C ALA A 99 1.98 0.53 1.39
N ILE A 100 1.92 1.79 0.97
CA ILE A 100 2.57 2.28 -0.27
C ILE A 100 3.55 3.39 0.09
N GLY A 101 4.83 3.17 -0.17
CA GLY A 101 5.94 4.09 0.13
C GLY A 101 7.08 3.39 0.86
N TRP A 102 8.30 3.92 0.73
CA TRP A 102 9.46 3.38 1.43
C TRP A 102 9.25 3.46 2.95
N GLN A 103 9.43 2.33 3.63
CA GLN A 103 9.17 2.16 5.07
C GLN A 103 7.76 2.59 5.53
N SER A 104 6.78 2.62 4.64
CA SER A 104 5.37 2.77 5.03
C SER A 104 4.92 1.55 5.86
N LYS A 105 4.03 1.77 6.83
CA LYS A 105 3.59 0.77 7.79
C LYS A 105 2.08 0.81 7.92
N ALA A 106 1.41 -0.27 7.52
CA ALA A 106 0.00 -0.50 7.80
C ALA A 106 -0.12 -1.78 8.62
N THR A 107 -0.06 -1.65 9.94
CA THR A 107 0.16 -2.80 10.85
C THR A 107 -1.12 -3.35 11.46
N ALA A 108 -2.21 -2.58 11.41
CA ALA A 108 -3.51 -3.00 11.94
C ALA A 108 -4.48 -3.49 10.84
N GLU A 109 -5.53 -4.18 11.26
CA GLU A 109 -6.59 -4.66 10.36
C GLU A 109 -7.20 -3.52 9.54
N ARG A 110 -7.23 -3.71 8.22
CA ARG A 110 -7.71 -2.75 7.21
C ARG A 110 -7.06 -1.36 7.30
N ALA A 111 -5.89 -1.23 7.93
CA ALA A 111 -5.16 0.03 7.97
C ALA A 111 -4.56 0.37 6.59
N GLN A 112 -4.50 1.66 6.25
CA GLN A 112 -4.03 2.14 4.96
C GLN A 112 -2.97 3.22 5.15
N ALA A 113 -1.73 2.98 4.73
CA ALA A 113 -0.61 3.90 4.83
C ALA A 113 -0.07 4.24 3.43
N PHE A 114 -0.06 5.53 3.08
CA PHE A 114 0.40 6.02 1.78
C PHE A 114 1.41 7.16 1.98
N GLY A 115 2.69 6.88 1.79
CA GLY A 115 3.77 7.85 1.90
C GLY A 115 5.06 7.25 2.47
N HIS A 116 6.19 7.92 2.23
CA HIS A 116 7.45 7.61 2.88
C HIS A 116 7.29 7.69 4.41
N LEU A 117 7.60 6.62 5.14
CA LEU A 117 7.44 6.55 6.61
C LEU A 117 6.00 6.72 7.13
N ALA A 118 4.96 6.65 6.28
CA ALA A 118 3.57 6.73 6.76
C ALA A 118 3.25 5.55 7.70
N ASP A 119 2.54 5.80 8.80
CA ASP A 119 2.21 4.83 9.84
C ASP A 119 0.69 4.81 10.10
N ALA A 120 0.03 3.75 9.66
CA ALA A 120 -1.36 3.43 9.96
C ALA A 120 -1.40 2.22 10.91
N SER A 121 -1.35 2.51 12.20
CA SER A 121 -1.31 1.51 13.29
C SER A 121 -2.65 1.35 14.02
N GLY A 122 -3.64 2.20 13.72
CA GLY A 122 -5.02 2.03 14.20
C GLY A 122 -5.82 1.06 13.32
N VAL A 123 -6.75 0.30 13.90
CA VAL A 123 -7.70 -0.53 13.12
C VAL A 123 -8.55 0.37 12.23
N ARG A 124 -8.65 0.04 10.94
CA ARG A 124 -9.33 0.85 9.91
C ARG A 124 -8.84 2.31 9.84
N SER A 125 -7.57 2.55 10.18
CA SER A 125 -6.96 3.88 10.09
C SER A 125 -6.44 4.18 8.69
N THR A 126 -6.32 5.46 8.36
CA THR A 126 -5.76 5.92 7.09
C THR A 126 -4.72 7.00 7.32
N ALA A 127 -3.46 6.75 6.95
CA ALA A 127 -2.36 7.70 6.99
C ALA A 127 -1.90 8.03 5.56
N VAL A 128 -1.93 9.30 5.16
CA VAL A 128 -1.53 9.76 3.83
C VAL A 128 -0.56 10.94 3.96
N GLY A 129 0.68 10.78 3.53
CA GLY A 129 1.74 11.78 3.57
C GLY A 129 3.05 11.25 4.16
N GLU A 130 4.15 11.96 3.93
CA GLU A 130 5.45 11.60 4.53
C GLU A 130 5.36 11.69 6.05
N ALA A 131 5.70 10.61 6.76
CA ALA A 131 5.61 10.48 8.20
C ALA A 131 4.22 10.80 8.81
N ALA A 132 3.13 10.66 8.04
CA ALA A 132 1.77 10.76 8.57
C ALA A 132 1.48 9.58 9.52
N ALA A 133 0.82 9.81 10.66
CA ALA A 133 0.59 8.82 11.70
C ALA A 133 -0.89 8.73 12.09
N ALA A 134 -1.59 7.68 11.66
CA ALA A 134 -2.97 7.37 12.03
C ALA A 134 -2.98 6.22 13.05
N GLN A 135 -2.85 6.57 14.33
CA GLN A 135 -2.64 5.62 15.44
C GLN A 135 -3.97 5.22 16.11
N GLY A 136 -5.00 6.07 16.01
CA GLY A 136 -6.31 5.78 16.57
C GLY A 136 -7.14 4.82 15.70
N ALA A 137 -8.02 4.03 16.31
CA ALA A 137 -9.01 3.25 15.56
C ALA A 137 -9.95 4.17 14.77
N ASN A 138 -10.23 3.82 13.52
CA ASN A 138 -10.98 4.65 12.55
C ASN A 138 -10.43 6.08 12.35
N SER A 139 -9.15 6.31 12.66
CA SER A 139 -8.53 7.63 12.56
C SER A 139 -8.05 7.94 11.13
N VAL A 140 -7.96 9.22 10.80
CA VAL A 140 -7.47 9.69 9.49
C VAL A 140 -6.40 10.77 9.69
N ALA A 141 -5.17 10.51 9.25
CA ALA A 141 -4.07 11.47 9.22
C ALA A 141 -3.71 11.78 7.76
N LEU A 142 -3.93 13.01 7.31
CA LEU A 142 -3.67 13.46 5.94
C LEU A 142 -2.73 14.67 5.96
N GLY A 143 -1.48 14.48 5.55
CA GLY A 143 -0.47 15.53 5.46
C GLY A 143 0.86 15.09 6.04
N ASN A 144 1.93 15.77 5.63
CA ASN A 144 3.27 15.50 6.13
C ASN A 144 3.33 15.68 7.66
N LYS A 145 3.80 14.66 8.38
CA LYS A 145 3.88 14.64 9.86
C LYS A 145 2.54 14.89 10.56
N SER A 146 1.42 14.70 9.88
CA SER A 146 0.10 14.74 10.54
C SER A 146 -0.05 13.58 11.51
N MET A 147 -0.75 13.77 12.62
CA MET A 147 -0.97 12.74 13.63
C MET A 147 -2.43 12.71 14.08
N ALA A 148 -3.13 11.60 13.80
CA ALA A 148 -4.45 11.28 14.33
C ALA A 148 -4.31 10.20 15.40
N GLY A 149 -4.13 10.62 16.66
CA GLY A 149 -3.83 9.74 17.80
C GLY A 149 -5.07 9.26 18.56
N GLY A 150 -6.19 9.96 18.44
CA GLY A 150 -7.45 9.59 19.09
C GLY A 150 -8.30 8.63 18.27
N MET A 151 -9.16 7.86 18.94
CA MET A 151 -10.20 7.07 18.27
C MET A 151 -11.14 7.99 17.49
N ASN A 152 -11.49 7.62 16.25
CA ASN A 152 -12.32 8.42 15.34
C ASN A 152 -11.80 9.85 15.11
N SER A 153 -10.50 10.11 15.33
CA SER A 153 -9.94 11.45 15.15
C SER A 153 -9.49 11.68 13.70
N ILE A 154 -9.52 12.94 13.27
CA ILE A 154 -9.15 13.35 11.92
C ILE A 154 -8.14 14.49 12.04
N ALA A 155 -6.95 14.34 11.47
CA ALA A 155 -5.91 15.36 11.39
C ALA A 155 -5.56 15.61 9.92
N ILE A 156 -5.85 16.80 9.40
CA ILE A 156 -5.59 17.17 8.01
C ILE A 156 -4.67 18.39 7.97
N GLY A 157 -3.46 18.25 7.46
CA GLY A 157 -2.49 19.33 7.27
C GLY A 157 -1.07 18.96 7.72
N ASN A 158 -0.07 19.74 7.28
CA ASN A 158 1.32 19.55 7.71
C ASN A 158 1.43 19.76 9.23
N GLY A 159 1.85 18.71 9.95
CA GLY A 159 1.98 18.74 11.41
C GLY A 159 0.67 18.86 12.18
N ALA A 160 -0.50 18.66 11.54
CA ALA A 160 -1.79 18.67 12.24
C ALA A 160 -1.85 17.55 13.29
N MET A 161 -2.35 17.83 14.49
CA MET A 161 -2.34 16.86 15.62
C MET A 161 -3.72 16.73 16.28
N ALA A 162 -4.44 15.65 15.98
CA ALA A 162 -5.71 15.28 16.61
C ALA A 162 -5.48 14.18 17.68
N ALA A 163 -5.05 14.59 18.87
CA ALA A 163 -4.65 13.72 19.97
C ALA A 163 -5.80 13.16 20.83
N LYS A 164 -7.03 13.65 20.65
CA LYS A 164 -8.21 13.24 21.44
C LYS A 164 -9.24 12.49 20.60
N ASN A 165 -10.04 11.67 21.26
CA ASN A 165 -11.11 10.92 20.60
C ASN A 165 -12.14 11.88 19.98
N ASN A 166 -12.64 11.53 18.80
CA ASN A 166 -13.62 12.31 18.02
C ASN A 166 -13.15 13.74 17.69
N GLN A 167 -11.85 14.02 17.80
CA GLN A 167 -11.30 15.34 17.50
C GLN A 167 -11.04 15.49 16.00
N VAL A 168 -11.46 16.62 15.43
CA VAL A 168 -11.10 17.02 14.06
C VAL A 168 -10.17 18.23 14.13
N VAL A 169 -9.01 18.12 13.49
CA VAL A 169 -8.00 19.18 13.40
C VAL A 169 -7.70 19.44 11.93
N LEU A 170 -7.85 20.69 11.52
CA LEU A 170 -7.48 21.19 10.19
C LEU A 170 -6.29 22.13 10.38
N GLY A 171 -5.14 21.78 9.79
CA GLY A 171 -3.87 22.49 9.90
C GLY A 171 -3.15 22.34 11.25
N ASN A 172 -2.01 23.01 11.35
CA ASN A 172 -1.27 23.23 12.60
C ASN A 172 -1.38 24.72 13.02
N VAL A 173 -0.95 25.05 14.23
CA VAL A 173 -0.88 26.43 14.74
C VAL A 173 -0.18 27.32 13.70
N GLY A 174 -0.87 28.37 13.26
CA GLY A 174 -0.36 29.32 12.25
C GLY A 174 -0.58 28.92 10.78
N GLN A 175 -1.03 27.69 10.49
CA GLN A 175 -1.44 27.28 9.14
C GLN A 175 -2.92 27.60 8.87
N VAL A 176 -3.77 27.53 9.90
CA VAL A 176 -5.12 28.10 9.86
C VAL A 176 -5.04 29.50 10.45
N GLN A 177 -4.81 30.48 9.58
CA GLN A 177 -4.76 31.87 9.98
C GLN A 177 -6.17 32.45 10.01
N SER A 178 -6.47 33.21 11.06
CA SER A 178 -7.63 34.09 11.06
C SER A 178 -7.47 35.12 9.95
N SER A 179 -8.52 35.34 9.16
CA SER A 179 -8.54 36.42 8.17
C SER A 179 -8.22 37.75 8.87
N THR A 180 -7.14 38.42 8.46
CA THR A 180 -6.82 39.79 8.88
C THR A 180 -7.50 40.84 7.99
N ALA A 181 -8.04 40.43 6.83
CA ALA A 181 -8.89 41.26 6.00
C ALA A 181 -10.24 41.48 6.69
N ALA A 182 -10.76 42.72 6.61
CA ALA A 182 -12.12 43.02 7.02
C ALA A 182 -13.10 42.17 6.19
N GLN A 183 -13.83 41.27 6.85
CA GLN A 183 -14.86 40.50 6.16
C GLN A 183 -16.00 41.45 5.76
N SER A 184 -16.37 41.41 4.48
CA SER A 184 -17.44 42.23 3.90
C SER A 184 -18.49 41.31 3.28
N GLY A 185 -19.77 41.61 3.51
CA GLY A 185 -20.89 40.73 3.16
C GLY A 185 -21.31 39.81 4.31
N THR A 186 -22.21 38.86 4.02
CA THR A 186 -22.75 37.92 5.01
C THR A 186 -21.67 36.95 5.51
N VAL A 187 -21.32 37.04 6.79
CA VAL A 187 -20.50 36.03 7.46
C VAL A 187 -21.41 34.89 7.90
N ARG A 188 -20.96 33.64 7.72
CA ARG A 188 -21.72 32.45 8.13
C ARG A 188 -20.92 31.63 9.14
N ILE A 189 -21.58 31.19 10.20
CA ILE A 189 -21.07 30.13 11.08
C ILE A 189 -21.64 28.82 10.57
N VAL A 190 -20.78 27.81 10.42
CA VAL A 190 -21.19 26.43 10.17
C VAL A 190 -21.48 25.78 11.53
N THR A 191 -22.69 25.28 11.70
CA THR A 191 -23.13 24.54 12.88
C THR A 191 -23.45 23.11 12.50
N ILE A 192 -23.58 22.24 13.50
CA ILE A 192 -24.05 20.87 13.32
C ILE A 192 -25.31 20.68 14.18
N ASP A 193 -26.35 20.07 13.63
CA ASP A 193 -27.52 19.67 14.41
C ASP A 193 -27.31 18.30 15.09
N ASP A 194 -28.28 17.87 15.89
CA ASP A 194 -28.20 16.59 16.61
C ASP A 194 -28.12 15.36 15.69
N ASN A 195 -28.49 15.50 14.40
CA ASN A 195 -28.41 14.45 13.40
C ASN A 195 -27.08 14.48 12.62
N GLY A 196 -26.19 15.43 12.91
CA GLY A 196 -24.93 15.58 12.19
C GLY A 196 -25.03 16.42 10.90
N THR A 197 -26.17 17.08 10.66
CA THR A 197 -26.38 17.89 9.46
C THR A 197 -25.68 19.23 9.60
N LEU A 198 -24.91 19.63 8.59
CA LEU A 198 -24.29 20.95 8.55
C LEU A 198 -25.33 22.02 8.27
N GLY A 199 -25.53 22.90 9.24
CA GLY A 199 -26.29 24.14 9.10
C GLY A 199 -25.36 25.32 8.88
N THR A 200 -25.91 26.39 8.34
CA THR A 200 -25.21 27.67 8.27
C THR A 200 -26.10 28.75 8.83
N MET A 201 -25.61 29.49 9.81
CA MET A 201 -26.30 30.63 10.36
C MET A 201 -25.60 31.91 9.92
N MET A 202 -26.37 32.88 9.45
CA MET A 202 -25.84 34.21 9.14
C MET A 202 -25.52 34.94 10.45
N VAL A 203 -24.37 35.60 10.50
CA VAL A 203 -24.00 36.50 11.58
C VAL A 203 -23.96 37.90 11.00
N ASP A 204 -24.92 38.74 11.39
CA ASP A 204 -24.91 40.15 11.05
C ASP A 204 -23.82 40.85 11.88
N TYR A 205 -22.77 41.29 11.19
CA TYR A 205 -21.67 42.02 11.81
C TYR A 205 -22.15 43.45 12.10
N TYR A 206 -22.67 43.70 13.31
CA TYR A 206 -22.98 45.07 13.75
C TYR A 206 -21.69 45.90 13.77
N LYS A 207 -21.46 46.71 12.73
CA LYS A 207 -20.52 47.83 12.81
C LYS A 207 -21.06 48.78 13.89
N LYS A 208 -20.42 48.81 15.06
CA LYS A 208 -20.67 49.85 16.07
C LYS A 208 -20.48 51.20 15.37
N SER A 209 -21.58 51.91 15.15
CA SER A 209 -21.58 53.26 14.59
C SER A 209 -20.72 54.13 15.49
N ALA A 210 -19.58 54.61 14.97
CA ALA A 210 -18.79 55.62 15.64
C ALA A 210 -19.65 56.90 15.69
N LYS A 211 -20.04 57.30 16.91
CA LYS A 211 -20.50 58.65 17.18
C LYS A 211 -19.28 59.55 17.34
#